data_AF-A0A267EP41-F1
#
_entry.id   AF-A0A267EP41-F1
#
_cell.length_a   1.000
_cell.length_b   1.000
_cell.length_c   1.000
_cell.angle_alpha   90.00
_cell.angle_beta   90.00
_cell.angle_gamma   90.00
#
_symmetry.space_group_name_H-M   'P 1'
#
loop_
_entity.id
_entity.type
_entity.pdbx_description
1 polymer ?
#
loop_
_entity_poly.entity_id
_entity_poly.type
_entity_poly.pdbx_seq_one_letter_code
_entity_poly.pdbx_strand_id
1 'polypeptide(L)'
;MSSPAADEAAKREATQPAAAAADTVGAAATPNGGNYKDSVNALRSTFLSGQTRPLSWRRKQLEALYALLTDQEDRIAEALWQDLRKCRQEAAAAELLILKADIAKLNRDLPQLTDIHKVKKTFISMMDNLGLQQQPYGVALIIGAWNYPFQLTLMPLAGAIAAGNCALVKPSEIASASAALLAELVPKYLDQSCIRVVCGGAKETQELLEQRFDYIFYTGSSRVGRLVMAAASKHLTPVTLELGGKSPVYVSEGVDLGQVSKRLVWGKFLNAGQTCIAPDYVMCPPELAQPLADAVAAQIAEFYGQDPKASPDYGRIVSDRMFDRIVGLMQASKADRATGGDTDRDARYIAPTVYTNVRADDALMREEIFGPLMPIMPVSGVEEAVYFINKCEKPLAIYVFTHDGSVKRRFEEQTSSGALVFNDVVIHAGMETLPFGGVGHSGMGKYHGRFTFDTFSHQRALLYKSSSATSEMVNNKFRYPPYNDSKLAWVNWALSSSVKKGSTCVLM
;
A
#
# COMPACT_ATOMS: atom_id res chain seq x y z
N MET A 1 -22.69 48.67 26.14
CA MET A 1 -21.72 49.21 25.17
C MET A 1 -20.35 48.73 25.57
N SER A 2 -19.86 47.70 24.91
CA SER A 2 -18.51 47.15 25.07
C SER A 2 -18.03 46.76 23.67
N SER A 3 -16.84 47.26 23.33
CA SER A 3 -16.31 47.46 21.99
C SER A 3 -16.01 46.17 21.20
N PRO A 4 -16.19 46.15 19.86
CA PRO A 4 -15.90 44.99 18.99
C PRO A 4 -14.40 44.70 18.78
N ALA A 5 -13.49 45.39 19.46
CA ALA A 5 -12.05 45.24 19.28
C ALA A 5 -11.39 44.08 20.06
N ALA A 6 -12.12 43.41 20.96
CA ALA A 6 -11.59 42.28 21.74
C ALA A 6 -11.72 40.92 21.01
N ASP A 7 -12.59 40.82 20.01
CA ASP A 7 -12.92 39.57 19.32
C ASP A 7 -12.05 39.31 18.06
N GLU A 8 -11.25 40.30 17.66
CA GLU A 8 -10.33 40.21 16.53
C GLU A 8 -8.89 39.83 16.96
N ALA A 9 -8.54 40.04 18.24
CA ALA A 9 -7.26 39.61 18.80
C ALA A 9 -7.21 38.10 19.07
N ALA A 10 -8.34 37.48 19.45
CA ALA A 10 -8.43 36.04 19.69
C ALA A 10 -8.44 35.18 18.41
N LYS A 11 -8.60 35.79 17.22
CA LYS A 11 -8.58 35.09 15.92
C LYS A 11 -7.25 35.16 15.17
N ARG A 12 -6.25 35.91 15.68
CA ARG A 12 -4.93 36.04 15.04
C ARG A 12 -3.82 35.17 15.66
N GLU A 13 -4.07 34.47 16.76
CA GLU A 13 -3.09 33.57 17.39
C GLU A 13 -3.22 32.09 16.97
N ALA A 14 -4.16 31.73 16.09
CA ALA A 14 -4.39 30.33 15.66
C ALA A 14 -3.79 29.96 14.30
N THR A 15 -2.87 30.76 13.74
CA THR A 15 -2.26 30.50 12.41
C THR A 15 -0.76 30.79 12.39
N GLN A 16 0.03 29.94 13.03
CA GLN A 16 1.45 29.75 12.70
C GLN A 16 1.81 28.25 12.81
N PRO A 17 2.45 27.66 11.79
CA PRO A 17 2.91 26.28 11.86
C PRO A 17 4.11 26.20 12.80
N ALA A 18 3.99 25.37 13.85
CA ALA A 18 5.10 25.01 14.72
C ALA A 18 6.13 24.18 13.95
N ALA A 19 7.08 24.87 13.32
CA ALA A 19 8.33 24.32 12.83
C ALA A 19 9.40 24.63 13.87
N ALA A 20 9.77 23.64 14.69
CA ALA A 20 11.06 23.53 15.37
C ALA A 20 11.04 22.33 16.33
N ALA A 21 11.79 21.29 15.98
CA ALA A 21 12.51 20.35 16.86
C ALA A 21 12.79 19.07 16.05
N ALA A 22 13.70 19.19 15.09
CA ALA A 22 14.32 18.07 14.40
C ALA A 22 15.83 18.30 14.41
N ASP A 23 16.39 18.48 15.61
CA ASP A 23 17.83 18.61 15.82
C ASP A 23 18.24 17.57 16.84
N THR A 24 18.70 16.43 16.33
CA THR A 24 19.88 15.65 16.76
C THR A 24 19.82 14.28 16.09
N VAL A 25 20.14 14.24 14.80
CA VAL A 25 20.67 13.03 14.16
C VAL A 25 22.02 13.41 13.61
N GLY A 26 23.07 12.77 14.10
CA GLY A 26 24.42 12.97 13.62
C GLY A 26 24.47 12.86 12.10
N ALA A 27 25.08 13.85 11.47
CA ALA A 27 25.33 13.89 10.05
C ALA A 27 26.23 12.70 9.65
N ALA A 28 25.63 11.53 9.42
CA ALA A 28 26.21 10.54 8.55
C ALA A 28 26.17 11.15 7.15
N ALA A 29 27.32 11.63 6.70
CA ALA A 29 27.51 12.23 5.39
C ALA A 29 26.85 11.36 4.32
N THR A 30 25.91 11.95 3.57
CA THR A 30 25.50 11.39 2.28
C THR A 30 26.75 11.21 1.43
N PRO A 31 26.98 10.05 0.78
CA PRO A 31 28.08 9.91 -0.16
C PRO A 31 27.99 10.87 -1.35
N ASN A 32 26.89 11.63 -1.48
CA ASN A 32 26.78 12.73 -2.42
C ASN A 32 26.00 13.88 -1.77
N GLY A 33 26.71 14.93 -1.35
CA GLY A 33 26.17 16.30 -1.28
C GLY A 33 25.86 16.84 -2.69
N GLY A 34 25.22 16.03 -3.53
CA GLY A 34 25.01 16.25 -4.94
C GLY A 34 23.58 16.66 -5.23
N ASN A 35 23.44 17.62 -6.14
CA ASN A 35 22.19 18.06 -6.75
C ASN A 35 21.29 16.87 -7.16
N TYR A 36 20.10 16.74 -6.57
CA TYR A 36 19.15 15.66 -6.88
C TYR A 36 18.83 15.56 -8.37
N LYS A 37 18.82 16.71 -9.06
CA LYS A 37 18.66 16.79 -10.51
C LYS A 37 19.73 15.98 -11.25
N ASP A 38 20.99 16.08 -10.84
CA ASP A 38 22.10 15.37 -11.48
C ASP A 38 22.01 13.87 -11.23
N SER A 39 21.55 13.46 -10.05
CA SER A 39 21.29 12.06 -9.75
C SER A 39 20.17 11.47 -10.61
N VAL A 40 19.05 12.17 -10.74
CA VAL A 40 17.93 11.72 -11.59
C VAL A 40 18.31 11.74 -13.07
N ASN A 41 19.07 12.74 -13.52
CA ASN A 41 19.57 12.81 -14.89
C ASN A 41 20.55 11.68 -15.22
N ALA A 42 21.42 11.31 -14.29
CA ALA A 42 22.31 10.17 -14.48
C ALA A 42 21.52 8.85 -14.65
N LEU A 43 20.53 8.59 -13.79
CA LEU A 43 19.63 7.43 -13.94
C LEU A 43 18.90 7.45 -15.28
N ARG A 44 18.42 8.61 -15.71
CA ARG A 44 17.73 8.79 -16.99
C ARG A 44 18.65 8.51 -18.18
N SER A 45 19.89 8.98 -18.15
CA SER A 45 20.91 8.68 -19.17
C SER A 45 21.21 7.18 -19.24
N THR A 46 21.34 6.50 -18.09
CA THR A 46 21.53 5.04 -18.06
C THR A 46 20.32 4.29 -18.61
N PHE A 47 19.10 4.70 -18.27
CA PHE A 47 17.88 4.10 -18.85
C PHE A 47 17.85 4.25 -20.38
N LEU A 48 18.18 5.44 -20.89
CA LEU A 48 18.18 5.74 -22.33
C LEU A 48 19.26 4.97 -23.10
N SER A 49 20.37 4.56 -22.47
CA SER A 49 21.37 3.68 -23.09
C SER A 49 20.82 2.28 -23.40
N GLY A 50 19.72 1.89 -22.74
CA GLY A 50 19.09 0.59 -22.89
C GLY A 50 19.67 -0.49 -21.98
N GLN A 51 20.55 -0.15 -21.03
CA GLN A 51 21.21 -1.09 -20.10
C GLN A 51 20.22 -1.98 -19.33
N THR A 52 19.04 -1.46 -18.98
CA THR A 52 18.02 -2.20 -18.22
C THR A 52 17.09 -3.06 -19.09
N ARG A 53 17.19 -2.96 -20.42
CA ARG A 53 16.28 -3.66 -21.36
C ARG A 53 16.48 -5.18 -21.37
N PRO A 54 17.71 -5.72 -21.44
CA PRO A 54 17.93 -7.16 -21.53
C PRO A 54 17.38 -7.90 -20.32
N LEU A 55 16.69 -9.02 -20.55
CA LEU A 55 16.19 -9.88 -19.46
C LEU A 55 17.33 -10.39 -18.57
N SER A 56 18.51 -10.64 -19.13
CA SER A 56 19.69 -11.07 -18.38
C SER A 56 20.11 -10.05 -17.31
N TRP A 57 20.05 -8.74 -17.62
CA TRP A 57 20.34 -7.71 -16.63
C TRP A 57 19.30 -7.73 -15.50
N ARG A 58 18.01 -7.78 -15.85
CA ARG A 58 16.91 -7.79 -14.87
C ARG A 58 17.00 -8.99 -13.93
N ARG A 59 17.23 -10.20 -14.47
CA ARG A 59 17.42 -11.43 -13.69
C ARG A 59 18.60 -11.30 -12.72
N LYS A 60 19.75 -10.81 -13.21
CA LYS A 60 20.93 -10.60 -12.38
C LYS A 60 20.65 -9.64 -11.21
N GLN A 61 19.91 -8.56 -11.44
CA GLN A 61 19.55 -7.61 -10.38
C GLN A 61 18.56 -8.22 -9.37
N LEU A 62 17.58 -9.00 -9.82
CA LEU A 62 16.64 -9.71 -8.93
C LEU A 62 17.36 -10.77 -8.08
N GLU A 63 18.29 -11.51 -8.67
CA GLU A 63 19.14 -12.48 -7.98
C GLU A 63 20.05 -11.79 -6.95
N ALA A 64 20.63 -10.63 -7.29
CA ALA A 64 21.42 -9.84 -6.36
C ALA A 64 20.58 -9.27 -5.20
N LEU A 65 19.34 -8.85 -5.46
CA LEU A 65 18.42 -8.40 -4.42
C LEU A 65 18.01 -9.56 -3.48
N TYR A 66 17.78 -10.76 -4.03
CA TYR A 66 17.54 -11.96 -3.23
C TYR A 66 18.77 -12.32 -2.37
N ALA A 67 19.97 -12.21 -2.94
CA ALA A 67 21.23 -12.44 -2.23
C ALA A 67 21.43 -11.42 -1.08
N LEU A 68 21.15 -10.13 -1.30
CA LEU A 68 21.19 -9.10 -0.25
C LEU A 68 20.34 -9.51 0.96
N LEU A 69 19.11 -9.96 0.73
CA LEU A 69 18.19 -10.38 1.79
C LEU A 69 18.64 -11.67 2.49
N THR A 70 19.42 -12.51 1.82
CA THR A 70 19.90 -13.79 2.35
C THR A 70 21.18 -13.61 3.15
N ASP A 71 22.16 -12.93 2.56
CA ASP A 71 23.48 -12.72 3.16
C ASP A 71 23.44 -11.76 4.36
N GLN A 72 22.48 -10.83 4.38
CA GLN A 72 22.40 -9.76 5.39
C GLN A 72 21.21 -9.94 6.34
N GLU A 73 20.60 -11.13 6.38
CA GLU A 73 19.40 -11.42 7.18
C GLU A 73 19.55 -11.01 8.65
N ASP A 74 20.67 -11.36 9.29
CA ASP A 74 20.92 -11.02 10.70
C ASP A 74 21.04 -9.51 10.93
N ARG A 75 21.70 -8.79 10.01
CA ARG A 75 21.86 -7.34 10.11
C ARG A 75 20.54 -6.61 9.87
N ILE A 76 19.72 -7.14 8.96
CA ILE A 76 18.36 -6.63 8.72
C ILE A 76 17.49 -6.83 9.96
N ALA A 77 17.52 -8.01 10.57
CA ALA A 77 16.78 -8.28 11.81
C ALA A 77 17.23 -7.36 12.95
N GLU A 78 18.53 -7.10 13.09
CA GLU A 78 19.06 -6.17 14.08
C GLU A 78 18.60 -4.72 13.83
N ALA A 79 18.62 -4.24 12.58
CA ALA A 79 18.12 -2.91 12.25
C ALA A 79 16.62 -2.76 12.58
N LEU A 80 15.81 -3.79 12.28
CA LEU A 80 14.39 -3.84 12.63
C LEU A 80 14.16 -3.88 14.14
N TRP A 81 15.02 -4.57 14.89
CA TRP A 81 14.97 -4.58 16.35
C TRP A 81 15.30 -3.21 16.95
N GLN A 82 16.27 -2.49 16.39
CA GLN A 82 16.62 -1.14 16.84
C GLN A 82 15.50 -0.13 16.57
N ASP A 83 14.90 -0.18 15.38
CA ASP A 83 13.87 0.78 14.98
C ASP A 83 12.50 0.49 15.64
N LEU A 84 12.11 -0.79 15.74
CA LEU A 84 10.75 -1.21 16.07
C LEU A 84 10.64 -2.22 17.21
N ARG A 85 11.77 -2.72 17.74
CA ARG A 85 11.80 -3.89 18.65
C ARG A 85 11.08 -5.11 18.06
N LYS A 86 11.13 -5.25 16.73
CA LYS A 86 10.49 -6.35 15.99
C LYS A 86 11.30 -7.63 16.16
N CYS A 87 10.71 -8.67 16.77
CA CYS A 87 11.43 -9.91 17.04
C CYS A 87 11.84 -10.61 15.73
N ARG A 88 12.84 -11.50 15.81
CA ARG A 88 13.42 -12.15 14.63
C ARG A 88 12.38 -12.92 13.81
N GLN A 89 11.46 -13.62 14.45
CA GLN A 89 10.41 -14.38 13.76
C GLN A 89 9.44 -13.44 13.03
N GLU A 90 9.04 -12.33 13.66
CA GLU A 90 8.18 -11.33 13.03
C GLU A 90 8.89 -10.66 11.85
N ALA A 91 10.15 -10.25 12.00
CA ALA A 91 10.96 -9.70 10.91
C ALA A 91 11.04 -10.67 9.73
N ALA A 92 11.35 -11.94 9.99
CA ALA A 92 11.45 -12.97 8.96
C ALA A 92 10.11 -13.16 8.22
N ALA A 93 9.01 -13.38 8.95
CA ALA A 93 7.72 -13.71 8.36
C ALA A 93 7.05 -12.51 7.69
N ALA A 94 7.08 -11.34 8.33
CA ALA A 94 6.34 -10.17 7.85
C ALA A 94 7.12 -9.31 6.87
N GLU A 95 8.45 -9.44 6.76
CA GLU A 95 9.24 -8.65 5.80
C GLU A 95 10.08 -9.50 4.84
N LEU A 96 10.93 -10.39 5.37
CA LEU A 96 11.97 -11.02 4.53
C LEU A 96 11.43 -12.17 3.67
N LEU A 97 10.67 -13.11 4.25
CA LEU A 97 10.23 -14.31 3.54
C LEU A 97 9.23 -13.99 2.43
N ILE A 98 8.28 -13.09 2.70
CA ILE A 98 7.30 -12.63 1.71
C ILE A 98 8.03 -11.91 0.55
N LEU A 99 8.99 -11.04 0.86
CA LEU A 99 9.78 -10.34 -0.15
C LEU A 99 10.67 -11.30 -0.96
N LYS A 100 11.34 -12.26 -0.31
CA LYS A 100 12.15 -13.29 -0.99
C LYS A 100 11.29 -14.14 -1.93
N ALA A 101 10.09 -14.54 -1.49
CA ALA A 101 9.14 -15.28 -2.31
C ALA A 101 8.70 -14.47 -3.54
N ASP A 102 8.33 -13.20 -3.35
CA ASP A 102 7.91 -12.29 -4.42
C ASP A 102 9.02 -12.09 -5.47
N ILE A 103 10.26 -11.85 -5.03
CA ILE A 103 11.43 -11.72 -5.91
C ILE A 103 11.68 -13.00 -6.70
N ALA A 104 11.65 -14.16 -6.02
CA ALA A 104 11.87 -15.45 -6.66
C ALA A 104 10.79 -15.73 -7.73
N LYS A 105 9.53 -15.41 -7.42
CA LYS A 105 8.43 -15.53 -8.37
C LYS A 105 8.60 -14.59 -9.56
N LEU A 106 8.89 -13.31 -9.32
CA LEU A 106 9.13 -12.33 -10.38
C LEU A 106 10.26 -12.79 -11.31
N ASN A 107 11.37 -13.27 -10.77
CA ASN A 107 12.50 -13.76 -11.56
C ASN A 107 12.12 -14.98 -12.40
N ARG A 108 11.37 -15.93 -11.83
CA ARG A 108 10.90 -17.13 -12.53
C ARG A 108 9.94 -16.80 -13.67
N ASP A 109 9.00 -15.90 -13.43
CA ASP A 109 7.90 -15.59 -14.35
C ASP A 109 8.28 -14.49 -15.36
N LEU A 110 9.48 -13.91 -15.25
CA LEU A 110 9.95 -12.76 -16.04
C LEU A 110 9.85 -12.95 -17.57
N PRO A 111 10.22 -14.11 -18.16
CA PRO A 111 10.07 -14.31 -19.60
C PRO A 111 8.62 -14.22 -20.07
N GLN A 112 7.68 -14.75 -19.28
CA GLN A 112 6.25 -14.71 -19.60
C GLN A 112 5.69 -13.30 -19.40
N LEU A 113 6.09 -12.61 -18.33
CA LEU A 113 5.65 -11.24 -18.04
C LEU A 113 6.06 -10.25 -19.14
N THR A 114 7.21 -10.46 -19.77
CA THR A 114 7.76 -9.58 -20.80
C THR A 114 7.36 -9.93 -22.24
N ASP A 115 6.65 -11.05 -22.45
CA ASP A 115 6.20 -11.47 -23.78
C ASP A 115 5.08 -10.57 -24.34
N ILE A 116 4.95 -10.53 -25.66
CA ILE A 116 3.85 -9.85 -26.35
C ILE A 116 2.58 -10.68 -26.17
N HIS A 117 1.64 -10.17 -25.39
CA HIS A 117 0.38 -10.85 -25.12
C HIS A 117 -0.59 -10.62 -26.28
N LYS A 118 -0.94 -11.69 -27.01
CA LYS A 118 -1.95 -11.62 -28.08
C LYS A 118 -3.33 -11.31 -27.49
N VAL A 119 -4.07 -10.42 -28.14
CA VAL A 119 -5.44 -10.06 -27.73
C VAL A 119 -6.49 -10.56 -28.71
N LYS A 120 -7.72 -10.67 -28.21
CA LYS A 120 -8.88 -11.10 -29.01
C LYS A 120 -9.10 -10.14 -30.17
N LYS A 121 -9.19 -10.68 -31.39
CA LYS A 121 -9.53 -9.91 -32.59
C LYS A 121 -11.04 -9.67 -32.66
N THR A 122 -11.43 -8.50 -33.14
CA THR A 122 -12.79 -8.17 -33.57
C THR A 122 -12.92 -8.32 -35.08
N PHE A 123 -14.14 -8.20 -35.62
CA PHE A 123 -14.39 -8.21 -37.07
C PHE A 123 -13.49 -7.22 -37.83
N ILE A 124 -13.33 -6.00 -37.31
CA ILE A 124 -12.50 -4.94 -37.93
C ILE A 124 -11.04 -5.37 -38.05
N SER A 125 -10.55 -6.16 -37.10
CA SER A 125 -9.15 -6.58 -36.99
C SER A 125 -8.93 -8.05 -37.37
N MET A 126 -9.90 -8.73 -37.98
CA MET A 126 -9.85 -10.19 -38.16
C MET A 126 -8.65 -10.66 -38.98
N MET A 127 -8.19 -9.84 -39.91
CA MET A 127 -7.01 -10.09 -40.76
C MET A 127 -5.70 -9.56 -40.15
N ASP A 128 -5.76 -8.79 -39.08
CA ASP A 128 -4.61 -8.10 -38.47
C ASP A 128 -4.03 -8.91 -37.30
N ASN A 129 -2.78 -8.67 -36.91
CA ASN A 129 -2.23 -9.20 -35.66
C ASN A 129 -2.25 -8.12 -34.57
N LEU A 130 -2.77 -8.47 -33.40
CA LEU A 130 -2.89 -7.58 -32.25
C LEU A 130 -2.05 -8.11 -31.09
N GLY A 131 -1.46 -7.20 -30.31
CA GLY A 131 -0.77 -7.58 -29.08
C GLY A 131 -0.65 -6.44 -28.08
N LEU A 132 -0.34 -6.79 -26.84
CA LEU A 132 0.05 -5.87 -25.78
C LEU A 132 1.51 -6.13 -25.45
N GLN A 133 2.33 -5.09 -25.53
CA GLN A 133 3.74 -5.14 -25.17
C GLN A 133 3.98 -4.36 -23.89
N GLN A 134 4.66 -4.99 -22.94
CA GLN A 134 5.05 -4.38 -21.68
C GLN A 134 6.34 -3.59 -21.88
N GLN A 135 6.32 -2.30 -21.55
CA GLN A 135 7.50 -1.43 -21.63
C GLN A 135 7.76 -0.75 -20.29
N PRO A 136 9.01 -0.65 -19.82
CA PRO A 136 9.32 0.16 -18.65
C PRO A 136 8.93 1.62 -18.88
N TYR A 137 8.50 2.31 -17.83
CA TYR A 137 8.25 3.75 -17.86
C TYR A 137 9.54 4.56 -18.03
N GLY A 138 10.60 4.22 -17.29
CA GLY A 138 11.85 4.97 -17.28
C GLY A 138 12.54 4.96 -15.93
N VAL A 139 12.53 6.11 -15.25
CA VAL A 139 13.06 6.28 -13.90
C VAL A 139 11.90 6.33 -12.91
N ALA A 140 11.83 5.34 -12.03
CA ALA A 140 10.86 5.27 -10.94
C ALA A 140 11.41 5.94 -9.67
N LEU A 141 10.56 6.64 -8.92
CA LEU A 141 10.81 7.03 -7.54
C LEU A 141 10.03 6.11 -6.61
N ILE A 142 10.69 5.51 -5.63
CA ILE A 142 10.06 4.66 -4.60
C ILE A 142 10.31 5.31 -3.24
N ILE A 143 9.24 5.73 -2.57
CA ILE A 143 9.29 6.33 -1.23
C ILE A 143 8.72 5.30 -0.25
N GLY A 144 9.61 4.68 0.54
CA GLY A 144 9.27 3.64 1.50
C GLY A 144 8.74 4.20 2.83
N ALA A 145 7.93 3.42 3.52
CA ALA A 145 7.45 3.71 4.88
C ALA A 145 8.37 3.11 5.95
N TRP A 146 8.14 3.45 7.22
CA TRP A 146 9.00 3.05 8.35
C TRP A 146 8.54 1.79 9.08
N ASN A 147 7.29 1.37 8.92
CA ASN A 147 6.70 0.31 9.75
C ASN A 147 7.08 -1.11 9.29
N TYR A 148 7.35 -1.27 7.99
CA TYR A 148 7.96 -2.46 7.40
C TYR A 148 9.04 -1.99 6.40
N PRO A 149 10.14 -1.39 6.90
CA PRO A 149 11.02 -0.53 6.12
C PRO A 149 11.80 -1.25 5.02
N PHE A 150 12.02 -2.56 5.14
CA PHE A 150 12.66 -3.34 4.08
C PHE A 150 11.62 -3.77 3.05
N GLN A 151 10.50 -4.36 3.48
CA GLN A 151 9.47 -4.85 2.57
C GLN A 151 8.89 -3.72 1.71
N LEU A 152 8.45 -2.63 2.33
CA LEU A 152 7.76 -1.52 1.64
C LEU A 152 8.68 -0.67 0.77
N THR A 153 9.99 -0.90 0.86
CA THR A 153 10.99 -0.24 0.02
C THR A 153 11.47 -1.16 -1.11
N LEU A 154 11.77 -2.43 -0.79
CA LEU A 154 12.42 -3.35 -1.71
C LEU A 154 11.42 -4.16 -2.57
N MET A 155 10.18 -4.37 -2.12
CA MET A 155 9.16 -5.04 -2.93
C MET A 155 8.77 -4.21 -4.17
N PRO A 156 8.46 -2.90 -4.06
CA PRO A 156 8.25 -2.07 -5.24
C PRO A 156 9.51 -2.00 -6.12
N LEU A 157 10.70 -1.97 -5.52
CA LEU A 157 11.98 -1.97 -6.26
C LEU A 157 12.15 -3.24 -7.10
N ALA A 158 11.82 -4.41 -6.55
CA ALA A 158 11.88 -5.67 -7.27
C ALA A 158 11.00 -5.64 -8.54
N GLY A 159 9.77 -5.13 -8.44
CA GLY A 159 8.92 -4.98 -9.62
C GLY A 159 9.40 -3.91 -10.61
N ALA A 160 9.96 -2.79 -10.13
CA ALA A 160 10.55 -1.77 -11.00
C ALA A 160 11.73 -2.33 -11.82
N ILE A 161 12.60 -3.13 -11.18
CA ILE A 161 13.69 -3.88 -11.82
C ILE A 161 13.14 -4.89 -12.83
N ALA A 162 12.14 -5.69 -12.44
CA ALA A 162 11.53 -6.70 -13.30
C ALA A 162 10.89 -6.08 -14.55
N ALA A 163 10.25 -4.91 -14.42
CA ALA A 163 9.70 -4.14 -15.53
C ALA A 163 10.79 -3.48 -16.41
N GLY A 164 12.02 -3.34 -15.90
CA GLY A 164 13.18 -2.81 -16.64
C GLY A 164 13.42 -1.31 -16.45
N ASN A 165 12.97 -0.75 -15.32
CA ASN A 165 13.16 0.66 -14.98
C ASN A 165 14.51 0.88 -14.28
N CYS A 166 15.02 2.10 -14.38
CA CYS A 166 15.94 2.62 -13.35
C CYS A 166 15.10 3.08 -12.14
N ALA A 167 15.70 3.11 -10.94
CA ALA A 167 14.99 3.47 -9.73
C ALA A 167 15.80 4.36 -8.79
N LEU A 168 15.14 5.34 -8.20
CA LEU A 168 15.62 6.06 -7.03
C LEU A 168 14.75 5.65 -5.84
N VAL A 169 15.42 5.18 -4.79
CA VAL A 169 14.79 4.67 -3.58
C VAL A 169 15.03 5.67 -2.45
N LYS A 170 13.95 6.06 -1.77
CA LYS A 170 13.98 6.94 -0.60
C LYS A 170 13.41 6.17 0.59
N PRO A 171 14.25 5.56 1.45
CA PRO A 171 13.81 4.93 2.69
C PRO A 171 13.28 5.98 3.69
N SER A 172 12.39 5.57 4.60
CA SER A 172 11.89 6.46 5.65
C SER A 172 12.98 6.80 6.66
N GLU A 173 13.15 8.08 6.98
CA GLU A 173 14.07 8.59 8.00
C GLU A 173 13.68 8.18 9.42
N ILE A 174 12.41 7.80 9.62
CA ILE A 174 11.88 7.39 10.93
C ILE A 174 12.44 6.02 11.35
N ALA A 175 12.67 5.11 10.39
CA ALA A 175 13.34 3.83 10.61
C ALA A 175 14.84 3.98 10.29
N SER A 176 15.53 4.73 11.13
CA SER A 176 16.87 5.25 10.85
C SER A 176 17.93 4.15 10.67
N ALA A 177 17.89 3.08 11.48
CA ALA A 177 18.83 1.97 11.36
C ALA A 177 18.62 1.21 10.05
N SER A 178 17.35 0.97 9.70
CA SER A 178 16.94 0.33 8.45
C SER A 178 17.33 1.17 7.23
N ALA A 179 17.08 2.49 7.27
CA ALA A 179 17.45 3.41 6.19
C ALA A 179 18.96 3.48 5.96
N ALA A 180 19.76 3.55 7.03
CA ALA A 180 21.21 3.54 6.95
C ALA A 180 21.72 2.21 6.35
N LEU A 181 21.15 1.08 6.78
CA LEU A 181 21.54 -0.23 6.27
C LEU A 181 21.18 -0.39 4.78
N LEU A 182 20.01 0.09 4.35
CA LEU A 182 19.62 0.11 2.94
C LEU A 182 20.57 0.96 2.09
N ALA A 183 20.95 2.14 2.57
CA ALA A 183 21.89 3.02 1.88
C ALA A 183 23.30 2.41 1.78
N GLU A 184 23.71 1.61 2.76
CA GLU A 184 24.97 0.88 2.74
C GLU A 184 24.93 -0.32 1.79
N LEU A 185 23.88 -1.13 1.86
CA LEU A 185 23.83 -2.45 1.21
C LEU A 185 23.40 -2.38 -0.25
N VAL A 186 22.39 -1.59 -0.60
CA VAL A 186 21.86 -1.54 -1.97
C VAL A 186 22.96 -1.27 -3.01
N PRO A 187 23.87 -0.29 -2.80
CA PRO A 187 24.96 -0.04 -3.75
C PRO A 187 26.00 -1.16 -3.85
N LYS A 188 26.13 -2.03 -2.83
CA LYS A 188 27.08 -3.16 -2.83
C LYS A 188 26.58 -4.35 -3.65
N TYR A 189 25.26 -4.52 -3.75
CA TYR A 189 24.64 -5.64 -4.45
C TYR A 189 24.12 -5.25 -5.84
N LEU A 190 23.56 -4.05 -5.98
CA LEU A 190 22.85 -3.63 -7.19
C LEU A 190 23.66 -2.65 -8.04
N ASP A 191 23.28 -2.57 -9.32
CA ASP A 191 23.89 -1.68 -10.31
C ASP A 191 23.63 -0.20 -9.96
N GLN A 192 24.64 0.46 -9.39
CA GLN A 192 24.60 1.86 -8.95
C GLN A 192 24.32 2.86 -10.08
N SER A 193 24.54 2.47 -11.34
CA SER A 193 24.22 3.31 -12.49
C SER A 193 22.71 3.34 -12.79
N CYS A 194 21.97 2.33 -12.32
CA CYS A 194 20.53 2.17 -12.54
C CYS A 194 19.70 2.31 -11.27
N ILE A 195 20.29 2.09 -10.10
CA ILE A 195 19.59 2.05 -8.80
C ILE A 195 20.34 2.90 -7.80
N ARG A 196 19.66 3.88 -7.21
CA ARG A 196 20.24 4.77 -6.19
C ARG A 196 19.38 4.81 -4.94
N VAL A 197 20.03 4.97 -3.79
CA VAL A 197 19.36 5.24 -2.51
C VAL A 197 19.66 6.67 -2.10
N VAL A 198 18.63 7.40 -1.70
CA VAL A 198 18.74 8.74 -1.11
C VAL A 198 18.08 8.71 0.26
N CYS A 199 18.88 8.99 1.29
CA CYS A 199 18.36 9.25 2.63
C CYS A 199 18.07 10.74 2.80
N GLY A 200 17.10 11.06 3.65
CA GLY A 200 16.69 12.44 3.93
C GLY A 200 15.30 12.47 4.55
N GLY A 201 14.88 13.63 5.04
CA GLY A 201 13.57 13.85 5.62
C GLY A 201 12.57 14.44 4.64
N ALA A 202 11.62 15.21 5.17
CA ALA A 202 10.60 15.90 4.39
C ALA A 202 11.18 16.89 3.36
N LYS A 203 12.25 17.60 3.72
CA LYS A 203 12.90 18.60 2.84
C LYS A 203 13.48 17.93 1.60
N GLU A 204 14.30 16.92 1.79
CA GLU A 204 14.94 16.16 0.71
C GLU A 204 13.89 15.44 -0.15
N THR A 205 12.81 14.94 0.47
CA THR A 205 11.68 14.33 -0.26
C THR A 205 10.98 15.37 -1.16
N GLN A 206 10.81 16.61 -0.69
CA GLN A 206 10.22 17.68 -1.48
C GLN A 206 11.11 18.05 -2.68
N GLU A 207 12.42 18.21 -2.46
CA GLU A 207 13.38 18.52 -3.54
C GLU A 207 13.49 17.38 -4.57
N LEU A 208 13.40 16.12 -4.13
CA LEU A 208 13.27 14.97 -5.01
C LEU A 208 11.99 15.04 -5.85
N LEU A 209 10.84 15.32 -5.24
CA LEU A 209 9.54 15.40 -5.92
C LEU A 209 9.43 16.55 -6.94
N GLU A 210 10.35 17.52 -6.92
CA GLU A 210 10.47 18.54 -7.98
C GLU A 210 11.08 17.98 -9.27
N GLN A 211 11.84 16.89 -9.17
CA GLN A 211 12.47 16.25 -10.32
C GLN A 211 11.46 15.45 -11.15
N ARG A 212 11.77 15.24 -12.43
CA ARG A 212 10.93 14.47 -13.35
C ARG A 212 11.19 12.98 -13.22
N PHE A 213 10.21 12.25 -12.69
CA PHE A 213 10.15 10.79 -12.72
C PHE A 213 9.11 10.31 -13.73
N ASP A 214 9.30 9.09 -14.24
CA ASP A 214 8.35 8.46 -15.17
C ASP A 214 7.31 7.62 -14.43
N TYR A 215 7.56 7.32 -13.14
CA TYR A 215 6.59 6.73 -12.21
C TYR A 215 6.96 7.10 -10.77
N ILE A 216 5.97 7.33 -9.89
CA ILE A 216 6.21 7.51 -8.45
C ILE A 216 5.38 6.48 -7.65
N PHE A 217 6.04 5.72 -6.80
CA PHE A 217 5.43 4.79 -5.86
C PHE A 217 5.64 5.32 -4.44
N TYR A 218 4.55 5.51 -3.69
CA TYR A 218 4.60 6.02 -2.32
C TYR A 218 3.77 5.16 -1.39
N THR A 219 4.35 4.80 -0.25
CA THR A 219 3.63 4.20 0.87
C THR A 219 3.68 5.12 2.09
N GLY A 220 2.52 5.41 2.70
CA GLY A 220 2.47 6.16 3.95
C GLY A 220 1.14 6.89 4.17
N SER A 221 1.15 8.02 4.88
CA SER A 221 -0.09 8.73 5.21
C SER A 221 -0.78 9.38 4.01
N SER A 222 -2.11 9.42 4.02
CA SER A 222 -2.92 10.09 2.98
C SER A 222 -2.65 11.58 2.86
N ARG A 223 -2.26 12.24 3.97
CA ARG A 223 -1.86 13.65 3.96
C ARG A 223 -0.65 13.88 3.05
N VAL A 224 0.38 13.05 3.17
CA VAL A 224 1.59 13.16 2.34
C VAL A 224 1.33 12.58 0.95
N GLY A 225 0.49 11.55 0.80
CA GLY A 225 0.07 11.05 -0.52
C GLY A 225 -0.53 12.13 -1.42
N ARG A 226 -1.32 13.06 -0.86
CA ARG A 226 -1.82 14.24 -1.60
C ARG A 226 -0.70 15.18 -2.07
N LEU A 227 0.34 15.37 -1.26
CA LEU A 227 1.51 16.19 -1.63
C LEU A 227 2.31 15.53 -2.75
N VAL A 228 2.51 14.21 -2.68
CA VAL A 228 3.16 13.41 -3.72
C VAL A 228 2.39 13.53 -5.04
N MET A 229 1.07 13.32 -5.02
CA MET A 229 0.23 13.43 -6.21
C MET A 229 0.23 14.85 -6.79
N ALA A 230 0.19 15.88 -5.94
CA ALA A 230 0.28 17.27 -6.37
C ALA A 230 1.62 17.56 -7.08
N ALA A 231 2.74 17.06 -6.55
CA ALA A 231 4.04 17.20 -7.19
C ALA A 231 4.11 16.43 -8.52
N ALA A 232 3.63 15.18 -8.54
CA ALA A 232 3.58 14.33 -9.72
C ALA A 232 2.79 14.96 -10.87
N SER A 233 1.71 15.69 -10.56
CA SER A 233 0.86 16.35 -11.56
C SER A 233 1.60 17.38 -12.41
N LYS A 234 2.66 18.01 -11.87
CA LYS A 234 3.48 19.01 -12.60
C LYS A 234 4.18 18.40 -13.82
N HIS A 235 4.46 17.10 -13.78
CA HIS A 235 5.14 16.35 -14.85
C HIS A 235 4.23 15.32 -15.53
N LEU A 236 2.93 15.28 -15.17
CA LEU A 236 1.99 14.24 -15.57
C LEU A 236 2.49 12.82 -15.24
N THR A 237 3.19 12.68 -14.13
CA THR A 237 3.77 11.40 -13.70
C THR A 237 2.67 10.52 -13.09
N PRO A 238 2.47 9.28 -13.58
CA PRO A 238 1.57 8.33 -12.93
C PRO A 238 2.08 7.96 -11.52
N VAL A 239 1.14 7.66 -10.62
CA VAL A 239 1.44 7.35 -9.22
C VAL A 239 0.74 6.07 -8.77
N THR A 240 1.42 5.34 -7.88
CA THR A 240 0.79 4.39 -6.96
C THR A 240 0.92 4.94 -5.55
N LEU A 241 -0.21 5.02 -4.84
CA LEU A 241 -0.31 5.52 -3.48
C LEU A 241 -0.89 4.42 -2.60
N GLU A 242 -0.05 3.82 -1.77
CA GLU A 242 -0.42 2.84 -0.75
C GLU A 242 -0.61 3.59 0.58
N LEU A 243 -1.87 3.88 0.93
CA LEU A 243 -2.20 4.74 2.07
C LEU A 243 -2.85 3.95 3.22
N GLY A 244 -3.28 4.66 4.24
CA GLY A 244 -3.89 4.08 5.44
C GLY A 244 -5.40 4.27 5.49
N GLY A 245 -5.94 4.07 6.69
CA GLY A 245 -7.35 4.22 7.00
C GLY A 245 -7.73 3.33 8.18
N LYS A 246 -8.96 3.49 8.67
CA LYS A 246 -9.44 2.68 9.79
C LYS A 246 -10.03 1.38 9.26
N SER A 247 -9.23 0.31 9.19
CA SER A 247 -9.67 -1.01 8.72
C SER A 247 -10.64 -1.67 9.71
N PRO A 248 -11.95 -1.76 9.41
CA PRO A 248 -12.93 -2.31 10.34
C PRO A 248 -12.86 -3.83 10.42
N VAL A 249 -13.28 -4.35 11.57
CA VAL A 249 -13.67 -5.75 11.74
C VAL A 249 -15.16 -5.81 12.09
N TYR A 250 -15.93 -6.68 11.45
CA TYR A 250 -17.25 -7.08 11.94
C TYR A 250 -17.21 -8.52 12.46
N VAL A 251 -17.72 -8.73 13.68
CA VAL A 251 -17.85 -10.05 14.29
C VAL A 251 -19.33 -10.36 14.45
N SER A 252 -19.80 -11.36 13.69
CA SER A 252 -21.19 -11.84 13.71
C SER A 252 -21.45 -12.78 14.88
N GLU A 253 -22.73 -12.98 15.22
CA GLU A 253 -23.15 -14.07 16.10
C GLU A 253 -22.77 -15.45 15.56
N GLY A 254 -22.66 -16.43 16.46
CA GLY A 254 -22.44 -17.84 16.11
C GLY A 254 -21.02 -18.20 15.69
N VAL A 255 -20.06 -17.28 15.84
CA VAL A 255 -18.63 -17.55 15.59
C VAL A 255 -17.90 -18.03 16.84
N ASP A 256 -16.80 -18.76 16.65
CA ASP A 256 -15.90 -19.18 17.73
C ASP A 256 -15.05 -17.99 18.24
N LEU A 257 -15.41 -17.45 19.41
CA LEU A 257 -14.69 -16.32 20.01
C LEU A 257 -13.23 -16.64 20.38
N GLY A 258 -12.88 -17.91 20.64
CA GLY A 258 -11.51 -18.33 20.87
C GLY A 258 -10.67 -18.19 19.60
N GLN A 259 -11.20 -18.66 18.46
CA GLN A 259 -10.55 -18.47 17.16
C GLN A 259 -10.49 -17.00 16.75
N VAL A 260 -11.57 -16.24 16.93
CA VAL A 260 -11.65 -14.82 16.57
C VAL A 260 -10.64 -14.01 17.39
N SER A 261 -10.62 -14.18 18.71
CA SER A 261 -9.68 -13.46 19.60
C SER A 261 -8.23 -13.76 19.25
N LYS A 262 -7.87 -15.03 18.98
CA LYS A 262 -6.54 -15.43 18.51
C LYS A 262 -6.07 -14.64 17.27
N ARG A 263 -6.93 -14.56 16.26
CA ARG A 263 -6.65 -13.86 15.01
C ARG A 263 -6.61 -12.34 15.20
N LEU A 264 -7.53 -11.79 15.98
CA LEU A 264 -7.56 -10.37 16.30
C LEU A 264 -6.33 -9.92 17.08
N VAL A 265 -5.92 -10.66 18.12
CA VAL A 265 -4.72 -10.35 18.91
C VAL A 265 -3.48 -10.41 18.02
N TRP A 266 -3.33 -11.47 17.21
CA TRP A 266 -2.20 -11.55 16.28
C TRP A 266 -2.17 -10.35 15.33
N GLY A 267 -3.24 -10.11 14.57
CA GLY A 267 -3.25 -9.05 13.56
C GLY A 267 -3.19 -7.63 14.14
N LYS A 268 -3.77 -7.40 15.33
CA LYS A 268 -3.77 -6.07 15.96
C LYS A 268 -2.43 -5.73 16.59
N PHE A 269 -1.77 -6.69 17.22
CA PHE A 269 -0.60 -6.43 18.04
C PHE A 269 0.73 -6.81 17.35
N LEU A 270 0.68 -7.45 16.18
CA LEU A 270 1.78 -7.49 15.21
C LEU A 270 2.36 -6.08 15.04
N ASN A 271 3.68 -5.93 15.16
CA ASN A 271 4.38 -4.64 15.06
C ASN A 271 3.82 -3.55 16.00
N ALA A 272 3.27 -3.95 17.16
CA ALA A 272 2.53 -3.08 18.08
C ALA A 272 1.37 -2.31 17.41
N GLY A 273 0.73 -2.89 16.39
CA GLY A 273 -0.41 -2.30 15.67
C GLY A 273 -0.05 -1.21 14.67
N GLN A 274 1.24 -1.02 14.38
CA GLN A 274 1.76 -0.04 13.42
C GLN A 274 1.66 -0.59 11.98
N THR A 275 0.45 -0.91 11.53
CA THR A 275 0.20 -1.61 10.26
C THR A 275 -1.05 -1.06 9.59
N CYS A 276 -0.97 -0.64 8.32
CA CYS A 276 -2.08 -0.01 7.59
C CYS A 276 -3.31 -0.93 7.46
N ILE A 277 -3.08 -2.24 7.52
CA ILE A 277 -4.08 -3.31 7.48
C ILE A 277 -4.30 -3.96 8.86
N ALA A 278 -3.79 -3.40 9.95
CA ALA A 278 -4.17 -3.88 11.27
C ALA A 278 -5.68 -3.66 11.47
N PRO A 279 -6.37 -4.57 12.18
CA PRO A 279 -7.69 -4.28 12.75
C PRO A 279 -7.66 -2.94 13.49
N ASP A 280 -8.31 -1.91 12.95
CA ASP A 280 -8.29 -0.60 13.59
C ASP A 280 -9.34 -0.54 14.70
N TYR A 281 -10.56 -0.97 14.39
CA TYR A 281 -11.68 -1.12 15.33
C TYR A 281 -12.53 -2.34 15.02
N VAL A 282 -13.24 -2.83 16.04
CA VAL A 282 -14.12 -3.99 15.95
C VAL A 282 -15.55 -3.57 16.18
N MET A 283 -16.47 -4.09 15.37
CA MET A 283 -17.91 -3.96 15.52
C MET A 283 -18.54 -5.32 15.77
N CYS A 284 -19.46 -5.40 16.71
CA CYS A 284 -20.21 -6.62 17.00
C CYS A 284 -21.56 -6.29 17.66
N PRO A 285 -22.51 -7.23 17.67
CA PRO A 285 -23.71 -7.16 18.51
C PRO A 285 -23.39 -6.84 19.98
N PRO A 286 -24.21 -6.03 20.68
CA PRO A 286 -23.91 -5.58 22.05
C PRO A 286 -23.62 -6.72 23.04
N GLU A 287 -24.33 -7.83 22.92
CA GLU A 287 -24.17 -9.02 23.75
C GLU A 287 -22.83 -9.75 23.53
N LEU A 288 -22.17 -9.53 22.39
CA LEU A 288 -20.84 -10.09 22.10
C LEU A 288 -19.70 -9.17 22.54
N ALA A 289 -19.95 -7.90 22.81
CA ALA A 289 -18.88 -6.92 23.06
C ALA A 289 -18.01 -7.29 24.27
N GLN A 290 -18.62 -7.61 25.42
CA GLN A 290 -17.89 -7.99 26.62
C GLN A 290 -17.26 -9.40 26.50
N PRO A 291 -17.98 -10.46 26.07
CA PRO A 291 -17.37 -11.77 25.87
C PRO A 291 -16.18 -11.76 24.91
N LEU A 292 -16.24 -10.95 23.85
CA LEU A 292 -15.13 -10.79 22.92
C LEU A 292 -13.94 -10.07 23.57
N ALA A 293 -14.20 -9.02 24.35
CA ALA A 293 -13.13 -8.30 25.07
C ALA A 293 -12.41 -9.22 26.07
N ASP A 294 -13.16 -10.05 26.81
CA ASP A 294 -12.61 -11.01 27.75
C ASP A 294 -11.77 -12.08 27.04
N ALA A 295 -12.24 -12.61 25.91
CA ALA A 295 -11.49 -13.56 25.09
C ALA A 295 -10.20 -12.94 24.52
N VAL A 296 -10.26 -11.70 24.04
CA VAL A 296 -9.09 -10.95 23.57
C VAL A 296 -8.10 -10.71 24.71
N ALA A 297 -8.57 -10.34 25.91
CA ALA A 297 -7.71 -10.13 27.07
C ALA A 297 -6.99 -11.42 27.49
N ALA A 298 -7.71 -12.55 27.55
CA ALA A 298 -7.11 -13.86 27.82
C ALA A 298 -6.05 -14.23 26.78
N GLN A 299 -6.33 -13.96 25.51
CA GLN A 299 -5.42 -14.27 24.41
C GLN A 299 -4.17 -13.37 24.39
N ILE A 300 -4.29 -12.09 24.78
CA ILE A 300 -3.14 -11.20 24.99
C ILE A 300 -2.20 -11.80 26.05
N ALA A 301 -2.76 -12.27 27.17
CA ALA A 301 -1.97 -12.88 28.23
C ALA A 301 -1.32 -14.20 27.81
N GLU A 302 -1.96 -14.98 26.93
CA GLU A 302 -1.37 -16.20 26.34
C GLU A 302 -0.18 -15.86 25.43
N PHE A 303 -0.29 -14.84 24.59
CA PHE A 303 0.75 -14.49 23.61
C PHE A 303 1.93 -13.75 24.22
N TYR A 304 1.68 -12.82 25.14
CA TYR A 304 2.70 -11.90 25.64
C TYR A 304 3.00 -12.07 27.13
N GLY A 305 2.33 -13.02 27.79
CA GLY A 305 2.43 -13.22 29.23
C GLY A 305 1.66 -12.16 30.03
N GLN A 306 1.78 -12.24 31.36
CA GLN A 306 1.13 -11.30 32.28
C GLN A 306 1.78 -9.90 32.26
N ASP A 307 3.02 -9.81 31.79
CA ASP A 307 3.73 -8.54 31.57
C ASP A 307 4.16 -8.43 30.10
N PRO A 308 3.30 -7.90 29.21
CA PRO A 308 3.65 -7.70 27.81
C PRO A 308 4.85 -6.77 27.58
N LYS A 309 5.23 -5.94 28.57
CA LYS A 309 6.41 -5.07 28.46
C LYS A 309 7.70 -5.89 28.41
N ALA A 310 7.75 -6.99 29.17
CA ALA A 310 8.90 -7.90 29.20
C ALA A 310 8.90 -8.93 28.06
N SER A 311 7.81 -9.05 27.30
CA SER A 311 7.73 -10.00 26.19
C SER A 311 8.77 -9.72 25.10
N PRO A 312 9.52 -10.74 24.65
CA PRO A 312 10.45 -10.59 23.53
C PRO A 312 9.74 -10.46 22.17
N ASP A 313 8.45 -10.79 22.12
CA ASP A 313 7.64 -10.84 20.88
C ASP A 313 6.79 -9.59 20.68
N TYR A 314 6.91 -8.60 21.56
CA TYR A 314 6.13 -7.37 21.50
C TYR A 314 6.97 -6.15 21.10
N GLY A 315 6.57 -5.48 20.02
CA GLY A 315 7.26 -4.32 19.46
C GLY A 315 7.18 -3.05 20.32
N ARG A 316 7.74 -1.96 19.80
CA ARG A 316 7.67 -0.61 20.39
C ARG A 316 7.20 0.42 19.38
N ILE A 317 6.65 1.52 19.89
CA ILE A 317 6.25 2.64 19.06
C ILE A 317 7.50 3.30 18.47
N VAL A 318 7.48 3.54 17.16
CA VAL A 318 8.68 3.92 16.40
C VAL A 318 9.33 5.24 16.83
N SER A 319 8.58 6.14 17.48
CA SER A 319 9.09 7.45 17.90
C SER A 319 8.25 8.05 19.02
N ASP A 320 8.88 8.95 19.79
CA ASP A 320 8.24 9.77 20.82
C ASP A 320 6.98 10.49 20.31
N ARG A 321 7.07 11.08 19.12
CA ARG A 321 5.92 11.78 18.50
C ARG A 321 4.73 10.84 18.29
N MET A 322 4.98 9.62 17.80
CA MET A 322 3.91 8.64 17.58
C MET A 322 3.37 8.10 18.90
N PHE A 323 4.26 7.91 19.88
CA PHE A 323 3.88 7.52 21.24
C PHE A 323 2.95 8.56 21.86
N ASP A 324 3.36 9.84 21.88
CA ASP A 324 2.60 10.93 22.47
C ASP A 324 1.23 11.10 21.79
N ARG A 325 1.14 10.90 20.47
CA ARG A 325 -0.13 10.89 19.73
C ARG A 325 -1.06 9.78 20.22
N ILE A 326 -0.57 8.54 20.30
CA ILE A 326 -1.39 7.38 20.72
C ILE A 326 -1.84 7.55 22.17
N VAL A 327 -0.95 7.98 23.07
CA VAL A 327 -1.30 8.29 24.47
C VAL A 327 -2.34 9.41 24.55
N GLY A 328 -2.25 10.44 23.70
CA GLY A 328 -3.25 11.48 23.59
C GLY A 328 -4.65 10.93 23.22
N LEU A 329 -4.72 9.96 22.31
CA LEU A 329 -5.99 9.27 21.99
C LEU A 329 -6.53 8.49 23.20
N MET A 330 -5.66 7.79 23.94
CA MET A 330 -6.05 7.05 25.15
C MET A 330 -6.61 7.97 26.23
N GLN A 331 -6.00 9.14 26.44
CA GLN A 331 -6.43 10.12 27.44
C GLN A 331 -7.72 10.85 27.04
N ALA A 332 -7.91 11.07 25.74
CA ALA A 332 -9.09 11.74 25.21
C ALA A 332 -10.32 10.81 25.13
N SER A 333 -10.12 9.49 25.07
CA SER A 333 -11.21 8.50 25.02
C SER A 333 -12.07 8.53 26.28
N LYS A 334 -13.37 8.27 26.11
CA LYS A 334 -14.35 8.09 27.19
C LYS A 334 -14.87 6.67 27.28
N ALA A 335 -14.34 5.78 26.44
CA ALA A 335 -14.67 4.37 26.43
C ALA A 335 -14.13 3.64 27.67
N ASP A 336 -14.78 2.54 28.01
CA ASP A 336 -14.35 1.69 29.12
C ASP A 336 -13.11 0.90 28.71
N ARG A 337 -12.11 0.83 29.58
CA ARG A 337 -10.90 0.04 29.34
C ARG A 337 -11.08 -1.36 29.93
N ALA A 338 -11.12 -2.37 29.07
CA ALA A 338 -11.27 -3.76 29.48
C ALA A 338 -9.94 -4.38 29.95
N THR A 339 -8.83 -4.06 29.27
CA THR A 339 -7.49 -4.52 29.66
C THR A 339 -6.40 -3.58 29.13
N GLY A 340 -5.20 -3.66 29.71
CA GLY A 340 -4.02 -2.91 29.32
C GLY A 340 -4.03 -1.45 29.77
N GLY A 341 -3.40 -0.59 28.95
CA GLY A 341 -3.34 0.86 29.16
C GLY A 341 -2.11 1.38 29.91
N ASP A 342 -1.20 0.49 30.32
CA ASP A 342 0.11 0.90 30.82
C ASP A 342 0.96 1.49 29.70
N THR A 343 1.78 2.48 30.05
CA THR A 343 2.65 3.18 29.11
C THR A 343 4.01 3.46 29.74
N ASP A 344 5.06 3.45 28.93
CA ASP A 344 6.40 3.89 29.30
C ASP A 344 7.00 4.62 28.11
N ARG A 345 7.15 5.94 28.26
CA ARG A 345 7.62 6.82 27.18
C ARG A 345 9.08 6.56 26.82
N ASP A 346 9.95 6.32 27.80
CA ASP A 346 11.38 6.11 27.59
C ASP A 346 11.62 4.79 26.82
N ALA A 347 10.81 3.78 27.11
CA ALA A 347 10.81 2.52 26.36
C ALA A 347 9.99 2.59 25.06
N ARG A 348 9.25 3.68 24.80
CA ARG A 348 8.22 3.81 23.75
C ARG A 348 7.23 2.64 23.76
N TYR A 349 6.86 2.19 24.95
CA TYR A 349 5.99 1.05 25.19
C TYR A 349 4.57 1.50 25.51
N ILE A 350 3.59 0.94 24.81
CA ILE A 350 2.17 1.06 25.13
C ILE A 350 1.65 -0.37 25.21
N ALA A 351 0.98 -0.73 26.31
CA ALA A 351 0.45 -2.08 26.49
C ALA A 351 -0.63 -2.41 25.43
N PRO A 352 -0.79 -3.68 25.01
CA PRO A 352 -1.97 -4.13 24.29
C PRO A 352 -3.24 -3.73 25.04
N THR A 353 -4.01 -2.79 24.49
CA THR A 353 -5.13 -2.16 25.20
C THR A 353 -6.44 -2.41 24.46
N VAL A 354 -7.45 -2.88 25.18
CA VAL A 354 -8.79 -3.13 24.63
C VAL A 354 -9.78 -2.18 25.29
N TYR A 355 -10.61 -1.53 24.47
CA TYR A 355 -11.70 -0.66 24.91
C TYR A 355 -13.04 -1.27 24.53
N THR A 356 -14.00 -1.22 25.44
CA THR A 356 -15.39 -1.64 25.21
C THR A 356 -16.33 -0.43 25.27
N ASN A 357 -17.56 -0.61 24.79
CA ASN A 357 -18.58 0.44 24.73
C ASN A 357 -18.13 1.71 23.99
N VAL A 358 -17.25 1.53 22.99
CA VAL A 358 -16.70 2.65 22.22
C VAL A 358 -17.81 3.22 21.35
N ARG A 359 -18.01 4.54 21.42
CA ARG A 359 -18.99 5.25 20.60
C ARG A 359 -18.35 5.75 19.30
N ALA A 360 -19.17 5.92 18.27
CA ALA A 360 -18.76 6.45 16.97
C ALA A 360 -18.00 7.79 17.03
N ASP A 361 -18.29 8.64 18.03
CA ASP A 361 -17.70 9.96 18.24
C ASP A 361 -16.50 9.99 19.23
N ASP A 362 -16.12 8.82 19.75
CA ASP A 362 -14.98 8.68 20.66
C ASP A 362 -13.65 9.07 19.96
N ALA A 363 -12.68 9.55 20.75
CA ALA A 363 -11.36 9.93 20.24
C ALA A 363 -10.67 8.80 19.47
N LEU A 364 -10.83 7.55 19.90
CA LEU A 364 -10.28 6.36 19.25
C LEU A 364 -10.86 6.14 17.83
N MET A 365 -12.01 6.73 17.52
CA MET A 365 -12.70 6.57 16.24
C MET A 365 -12.40 7.70 15.22
N ARG A 366 -11.69 8.77 15.62
CA ARG A 366 -11.50 9.97 14.78
C ARG A 366 -10.43 9.84 13.71
N GLU A 367 -9.35 9.14 14.01
CA GLU A 367 -8.21 8.96 13.11
C GLU A 367 -7.70 7.52 13.13
N GLU A 368 -6.84 7.16 12.19
CA GLU A 368 -6.14 5.88 12.17
C GLU A 368 -5.31 5.71 13.46
N ILE A 369 -5.55 4.60 14.16
CA ILE A 369 -4.92 4.37 15.47
C ILE A 369 -3.44 4.07 15.31
N PHE A 370 -3.07 3.24 14.34
CA PHE A 370 -1.69 2.86 14.03
C PHE A 370 -0.83 2.54 15.27
N GLY A 371 -1.42 1.76 16.17
CA GLY A 371 -0.93 1.49 17.52
C GLY A 371 -1.77 0.43 18.23
N PRO A 372 -1.39 0.04 19.46
CA PRO A 372 -1.91 -1.16 20.10
C PRO A 372 -3.19 -0.90 20.91
N LEU A 373 -4.13 -0.14 20.33
CA LEU A 373 -5.43 0.13 20.94
C LEU A 373 -6.52 -0.52 20.10
N MET A 374 -7.31 -1.43 20.67
CA MET A 374 -8.41 -2.13 20.00
C MET A 374 -9.76 -1.63 20.56
N PRO A 375 -10.43 -0.68 19.91
CA PRO A 375 -11.77 -0.26 20.26
C PRO A 375 -12.81 -1.28 19.78
N ILE A 376 -13.71 -1.69 20.67
CA ILE A 376 -14.88 -2.53 20.37
C ILE A 376 -16.12 -1.63 20.46
N MET A 377 -16.77 -1.43 19.32
CA MET A 377 -17.98 -0.62 19.14
C MET A 377 -19.21 -1.53 18.96
N PRO A 378 -20.12 -1.60 19.95
CA PRO A 378 -21.39 -2.29 19.79
C PRO A 378 -22.22 -1.71 18.64
N VAL A 379 -22.78 -2.58 17.80
CA VAL A 379 -23.73 -2.25 16.72
C VAL A 379 -24.87 -3.26 16.70
N SER A 380 -26.08 -2.84 16.35
CA SER A 380 -27.29 -3.68 16.33
C SER A 380 -27.25 -4.86 15.34
N GLY A 381 -26.31 -4.86 14.40
CA GLY A 381 -26.11 -5.96 13.46
C GLY A 381 -25.41 -5.52 12.18
N VAL A 382 -25.49 -6.38 11.16
CA VAL A 382 -24.77 -6.20 9.89
C VAL A 382 -25.20 -4.94 9.14
N GLU A 383 -26.49 -4.56 9.18
CA GLU A 383 -26.99 -3.38 8.49
C GLU A 383 -26.36 -2.09 9.03
N GLU A 384 -26.30 -1.96 10.36
CA GLU A 384 -25.67 -0.80 11.00
C GLU A 384 -24.15 -0.78 10.76
N ALA A 385 -23.50 -1.95 10.82
CA ALA A 385 -22.07 -2.07 10.54
C ALA A 385 -21.73 -1.59 9.11
N VAL A 386 -22.47 -2.08 8.11
CA VAL A 386 -22.28 -1.69 6.70
C VAL A 386 -22.58 -0.20 6.50
N TYR A 387 -23.67 0.29 7.10
CA TYR A 387 -24.00 1.72 7.05
C TYR A 387 -22.88 2.59 7.64
N PHE A 388 -22.36 2.22 8.81
CA PHE A 388 -21.29 2.95 9.47
C PHE A 388 -20.00 2.97 8.65
N ILE A 389 -19.58 1.81 8.13
CA ILE A 389 -18.39 1.70 7.28
C ILE A 389 -18.53 2.60 6.05
N ASN A 390 -19.67 2.60 5.39
CA ASN A 390 -19.90 3.40 4.19
C ASN A 390 -19.96 4.92 4.43
N LYS A 391 -20.23 5.34 5.68
CA LYS A 391 -20.16 6.74 6.08
C LYS A 391 -18.71 7.21 6.28
N CYS A 392 -17.79 6.28 6.53
CA CYS A 392 -16.38 6.57 6.70
C CYS A 392 -15.63 6.58 5.36
N GLU A 393 -14.38 7.04 5.41
CA GLU A 393 -13.47 6.89 4.27
C GLU A 393 -13.21 5.41 3.97
N LYS A 394 -13.08 5.07 2.69
CA LYS A 394 -12.83 3.69 2.25
C LYS A 394 -11.50 3.18 2.84
N PRO A 395 -11.51 2.08 3.61
CA PRO A 395 -10.32 1.57 4.27
C PRO A 395 -9.45 0.75 3.32
N LEU A 396 -8.22 0.44 3.76
CA LEU A 396 -7.35 -0.46 3.00
C LEU A 396 -7.83 -1.91 3.09
N ALA A 397 -8.32 -2.35 4.25
CA ALA A 397 -8.91 -3.67 4.43
C ALA A 397 -10.22 -3.63 5.22
N ILE A 398 -11.11 -4.58 4.96
CA ILE A 398 -12.29 -4.90 5.78
C ILE A 398 -12.17 -6.37 6.19
N TYR A 399 -12.46 -6.65 7.45
CA TYR A 399 -12.45 -7.98 8.02
C TYR A 399 -13.84 -8.38 8.51
N VAL A 400 -14.26 -9.60 8.21
CA VAL A 400 -15.60 -10.07 8.60
C VAL A 400 -15.51 -11.50 9.14
N PHE A 401 -15.80 -11.68 10.43
CA PHE A 401 -15.92 -12.99 11.06
C PHE A 401 -17.39 -13.42 11.03
N THR A 402 -17.71 -14.39 10.19
CA THR A 402 -19.08 -14.93 10.04
C THR A 402 -19.10 -16.30 9.35
N HIS A 403 -20.09 -17.11 9.70
CA HIS A 403 -20.49 -18.30 8.95
C HIS A 403 -21.79 -18.10 8.14
N ASP A 404 -22.45 -16.95 8.30
CA ASP A 404 -23.69 -16.62 7.61
C ASP A 404 -23.41 -16.10 6.19
N GLY A 405 -23.92 -16.81 5.18
CA GLY A 405 -23.79 -16.42 3.77
C GLY A 405 -24.49 -15.11 3.40
N SER A 406 -25.53 -14.73 4.14
CA SER A 406 -26.24 -13.45 3.94
C SER A 406 -25.37 -12.27 4.38
N VAL A 407 -24.69 -12.39 5.52
CA VAL A 407 -23.72 -11.39 6.01
C VAL A 407 -22.55 -11.26 5.03
N LYS A 408 -22.01 -12.38 4.53
CA LYS A 408 -20.92 -12.34 3.52
C LYS A 408 -21.32 -11.55 2.29
N ARG A 409 -22.46 -11.91 1.69
CA ARG A 409 -22.98 -11.26 0.48
C ARG A 409 -23.20 -9.77 0.70
N ARG A 410 -23.73 -9.38 1.86
CA ARG A 410 -23.96 -7.97 2.21
C ARG A 410 -22.65 -7.18 2.17
N PHE A 411 -21.57 -7.68 2.79
CA PHE A 411 -20.27 -7.01 2.75
C PHE A 411 -19.66 -6.96 1.35
N GLU A 412 -19.75 -8.05 0.58
CA GLU A 412 -19.26 -8.12 -0.81
C GLU A 412 -19.95 -7.12 -1.74
N GLU A 413 -21.28 -6.96 -1.60
CA GLU A 413 -22.09 -6.13 -2.50
C GLU A 413 -22.17 -4.66 -2.06
N GLN A 414 -22.05 -4.40 -0.76
CA GLN A 414 -22.44 -3.09 -0.19
C GLN A 414 -21.30 -2.34 0.49
N THR A 415 -20.06 -2.82 0.46
CA THR A 415 -18.90 -2.07 0.96
C THR A 415 -17.83 -1.90 -0.10
N SER A 416 -16.86 -1.00 0.13
CA SER A 416 -15.75 -0.76 -0.77
C SER A 416 -14.46 -0.57 0.03
N SER A 417 -13.46 -1.41 -0.24
CA SER A 417 -12.14 -1.40 0.40
C SER A 417 -11.08 -1.89 -0.57
N GLY A 418 -9.81 -1.78 -0.19
CA GLY A 418 -8.70 -2.40 -0.94
C GLY A 418 -8.81 -3.93 -0.96
N ALA A 419 -9.10 -4.52 0.20
CA ALA A 419 -9.39 -5.94 0.35
C ALA A 419 -10.55 -6.22 1.31
N LEU A 420 -11.23 -7.34 1.10
CA LEU A 420 -12.24 -7.90 1.98
C LEU A 420 -11.81 -9.33 2.36
N VAL A 421 -11.66 -9.59 3.65
CA VAL A 421 -11.19 -10.89 4.16
C VAL A 421 -12.20 -11.45 5.14
N PHE A 422 -12.60 -12.70 4.90
CA PHE A 422 -13.50 -13.43 5.78
C PHE A 422 -12.73 -14.34 6.72
N ASN A 423 -13.10 -14.29 8.00
CA ASN A 423 -12.61 -15.17 9.06
C ASN A 423 -11.10 -15.14 9.26
N ASP A 424 -10.40 -14.09 8.85
CA ASP A 424 -9.00 -13.86 9.20
C ASP A 424 -8.66 -12.38 9.04
N VAL A 425 -7.48 -11.98 9.48
CA VAL A 425 -6.98 -10.60 9.37
C VAL A 425 -5.59 -10.60 8.76
N VAL A 426 -5.16 -9.50 8.12
CA VAL A 426 -3.78 -9.27 7.62
C VAL A 426 -3.27 -10.23 6.51
N ILE A 427 -3.55 -11.54 6.57
CA ILE A 427 -2.90 -12.62 5.82
C ILE A 427 -2.99 -12.49 4.29
N HIS A 428 -4.02 -11.81 3.79
CA HIS A 428 -4.16 -11.50 2.35
C HIS A 428 -2.96 -10.74 1.77
N ALA A 429 -2.24 -9.96 2.58
CA ALA A 429 -1.04 -9.24 2.16
C ALA A 429 0.18 -10.15 1.89
N GLY A 430 0.16 -11.41 2.35
CA GLY A 430 1.16 -12.41 2.02
C GLY A 430 0.85 -13.21 0.75
N MET A 431 -0.26 -12.91 0.07
CA MET A 431 -0.74 -13.67 -1.09
C MET A 431 -0.34 -12.96 -2.39
N GLU A 432 0.81 -13.33 -2.96
CA GLU A 432 1.36 -12.78 -4.22
C GLU A 432 0.45 -12.94 -5.47
N THR A 433 -0.63 -13.72 -5.35
CA THR A 433 -1.65 -13.93 -6.39
C THR A 433 -2.82 -12.95 -6.28
N LEU A 434 -2.92 -12.19 -5.18
CA LEU A 434 -3.90 -11.12 -4.99
C LEU A 434 -3.22 -9.77 -5.21
N PRO A 435 -3.88 -8.79 -5.84
CA PRO A 435 -3.36 -7.43 -5.86
C PRO A 435 -3.49 -6.82 -4.46
N PHE A 436 -2.42 -6.17 -4.01
CA PHE A 436 -2.46 -5.34 -2.80
C PHE A 436 -2.53 -3.88 -3.21
N GLY A 437 -3.54 -3.15 -2.74
CA GLY A 437 -3.71 -1.73 -3.04
C GLY A 437 -4.98 -1.15 -2.41
N GLY A 438 -4.99 0.16 -2.20
CA GLY A 438 -6.15 0.88 -1.66
C GLY A 438 -7.14 1.37 -2.74
N VAL A 439 -8.21 1.99 -2.27
CA VAL A 439 -9.22 2.65 -3.13
C VAL A 439 -9.73 3.93 -2.47
N GLY A 440 -9.75 5.03 -3.21
CA GLY A 440 -10.19 6.32 -2.65
C GLY A 440 -9.17 6.85 -1.64
N HIS A 441 -9.59 7.08 -0.39
CA HIS A 441 -8.71 7.60 0.66
C HIS A 441 -7.54 6.67 0.99
N SER A 442 -7.76 5.35 0.96
CA SER A 442 -6.73 4.36 1.27
C SER A 442 -5.73 4.13 0.14
N GLY A 443 -5.95 4.72 -1.04
CA GLY A 443 -4.95 4.66 -2.10
C GLY A 443 -5.50 4.62 -3.51
N MET A 444 -4.55 4.49 -4.43
CA MET A 444 -4.78 4.19 -5.85
C MET A 444 -3.58 3.44 -6.42
N GLY A 445 -3.84 2.58 -7.42
CA GLY A 445 -2.84 1.62 -7.89
C GLY A 445 -2.85 0.35 -7.04
N LYS A 446 -1.99 -0.60 -7.40
CA LYS A 446 -1.84 -1.88 -6.71
C LYS A 446 -0.52 -2.56 -7.07
N TYR A 447 -0.04 -3.45 -6.24
CA TYR A 447 1.19 -4.20 -6.47
C TYR A 447 1.11 -5.61 -5.85
N HIS A 448 2.26 -6.25 -5.65
CA HIS A 448 2.54 -7.67 -5.35
C HIS A 448 2.59 -8.55 -6.59
N GLY A 449 3.56 -9.45 -6.65
CA GLY A 449 3.80 -10.39 -7.73
C GLY A 449 3.75 -9.72 -9.11
N ARG A 450 2.93 -10.31 -9.99
CA ARG A 450 2.67 -9.77 -11.35
C ARG A 450 2.17 -8.33 -11.33
N PHE A 451 1.38 -7.95 -10.33
CA PHE A 451 0.82 -6.61 -10.25
C PHE A 451 1.90 -5.54 -10.02
N THR A 452 2.99 -5.86 -9.32
CA THR A 452 4.14 -4.94 -9.21
C THR A 452 4.80 -4.73 -10.58
N PHE A 453 5.01 -5.80 -11.36
CA PHE A 453 5.53 -5.71 -12.72
C PHE A 453 4.62 -4.86 -13.62
N ASP A 454 3.31 -5.11 -13.57
CA ASP A 454 2.31 -4.37 -14.36
C ASP A 454 2.28 -2.89 -13.96
N THR A 455 2.38 -2.58 -12.67
CA THR A 455 2.41 -1.19 -12.16
C THR A 455 3.58 -0.38 -12.70
N PHE A 456 4.76 -0.99 -12.80
CA PHE A 456 5.94 -0.32 -13.36
C PHE A 456 6.11 -0.53 -14.87
N SER A 457 5.08 -1.03 -15.56
CA SER A 457 5.05 -1.22 -17.00
C SER A 457 3.93 -0.42 -17.67
N HIS A 458 4.23 0.20 -18.81
CA HIS A 458 3.23 0.71 -19.73
C HIS A 458 2.83 -0.39 -20.73
N GLN A 459 1.53 -0.68 -20.81
CA GLN A 459 0.97 -1.63 -21.77
C GLN A 459 0.79 -0.98 -23.15
N ARG A 460 1.79 -1.10 -24.01
CA ARG A 460 1.73 -0.57 -25.38
C ARG A 460 0.88 -1.47 -26.29
N ALA A 461 -0.18 -0.90 -26.86
CA ALA A 461 -0.97 -1.57 -27.89
C ALA A 461 -0.17 -1.71 -29.20
N LEU A 462 -0.21 -2.89 -29.79
CA LEU A 462 0.38 -3.22 -31.08
C LEU A 462 -0.70 -3.67 -32.05
N LEU A 463 -0.73 -3.02 -33.22
CA LEU A 463 -1.56 -3.41 -34.37
C LEU A 463 -0.63 -3.59 -35.58
N TYR A 464 -0.52 -4.82 -36.05
CA TYR A 464 0.14 -5.15 -37.30
C TYR A 464 -0.94 -5.38 -38.35
N LYS A 465 -1.22 -4.35 -39.15
CA LYS A 465 -2.23 -4.46 -40.21
C LYS A 465 -1.75 -5.39 -41.32
N SER A 466 -2.66 -6.23 -41.80
CA SER A 466 -2.41 -7.02 -43.00
C SER A 466 -2.31 -6.10 -44.22
N SER A 467 -1.23 -6.23 -44.99
CA SER A 467 -1.04 -5.60 -46.31
C SER A 467 -1.49 -6.50 -47.46
N SER A 468 -2.30 -7.53 -47.19
CA SER A 468 -2.82 -8.41 -48.24
C SER A 468 -3.80 -7.67 -49.17
N ALA A 469 -3.87 -8.10 -50.43
CA ALA A 469 -4.86 -7.58 -51.38
C ALA A 469 -6.30 -7.70 -50.85
N THR A 470 -6.60 -8.77 -50.10
CA THR A 470 -7.89 -8.98 -49.44
C THR A 470 -8.17 -7.91 -48.39
N SER A 471 -7.20 -7.59 -47.54
CA SER A 471 -7.30 -6.50 -46.56
C SER A 471 -7.60 -5.17 -47.25
N GLU A 472 -6.92 -4.88 -48.37
CA GLU A 472 -7.09 -3.61 -49.06
C GLU A 472 -8.42 -3.52 -49.85
N MET A 473 -8.90 -4.64 -50.39
CA MET A 473 -10.25 -4.72 -50.95
C MET A 473 -11.33 -4.46 -49.89
N VAL A 474 -11.17 -5.02 -48.69
CA VAL A 474 -12.09 -4.76 -47.57
C VAL A 474 -12.02 -3.29 -47.15
N ASN A 475 -10.82 -2.71 -47.04
CA ASN A 475 -10.65 -1.29 -46.71
C ASN A 475 -11.33 -0.36 -47.72
N ASN A 476 -11.22 -0.65 -49.02
CA ASN A 476 -11.87 0.11 -50.10
C ASN A 476 -13.40 0.13 -49.98
N LYS A 477 -14.00 -0.98 -49.55
CA LYS A 477 -15.44 -1.10 -49.36
C LYS A 477 -15.92 -0.53 -48.02
N PHE A 478 -15.04 -0.45 -47.03
CA PHE A 478 -15.41 -0.15 -45.66
C PHE A 478 -15.05 1.28 -45.22
N ARG A 479 -13.79 1.72 -45.38
CA ARG A 479 -13.29 2.95 -44.76
C ARG A 479 -12.78 4.02 -45.73
N TYR A 480 -12.42 3.66 -46.96
CA TYR A 480 -11.89 4.65 -47.90
C TYR A 480 -12.99 5.41 -48.64
N PRO A 481 -12.86 6.74 -48.80
CA PRO A 481 -13.69 7.52 -49.71
C PRO A 481 -13.59 7.07 -51.17
N PRO A 482 -14.56 7.43 -52.04
CA PRO A 482 -15.79 8.17 -51.71
C PRO A 482 -16.77 7.30 -50.92
N TYR A 483 -17.48 7.92 -49.98
CA TYR A 483 -18.55 7.29 -49.21
C TYR A 483 -19.85 7.26 -50.01
N ASN A 484 -20.64 6.20 -49.86
CA ASN A 484 -21.94 6.05 -50.50
C ASN A 484 -22.84 5.11 -49.66
N ASP A 485 -24.13 5.07 -49.98
CA ASP A 485 -25.14 4.29 -49.24
C ASP A 485 -24.82 2.80 -49.20
N SER A 486 -24.18 2.26 -50.24
CA SER A 486 -23.75 0.86 -50.26
C SER A 486 -22.66 0.59 -49.23
N LYS A 487 -21.61 1.43 -49.17
CA LYS A 487 -20.56 1.33 -48.15
C LYS A 487 -21.14 1.52 -46.75
N LEU A 488 -22.06 2.48 -46.58
CA LEU A 488 -22.74 2.72 -45.30
C LEU A 488 -23.57 1.51 -44.85
N ALA A 489 -24.31 0.88 -45.75
CA ALA A 489 -25.07 -0.34 -45.46
C ALA A 489 -24.14 -1.49 -45.02
N TRP A 490 -23.01 -1.67 -45.71
CA TRP A 490 -21.98 -2.64 -45.34
C TRP A 490 -21.37 -2.38 -43.96
N VAL A 491 -21.03 -1.11 -43.67
CA VAL A 491 -20.49 -0.68 -42.37
C VAL A 491 -21.51 -0.96 -41.26
N ASN A 492 -22.76 -0.57 -41.47
CA ASN A 492 -23.83 -0.80 -40.50
C ASN A 492 -24.05 -2.30 -40.25
N TRP A 493 -24.07 -3.13 -41.29
CA TRP A 493 -24.20 -4.58 -41.14
C TRP A 493 -23.02 -5.17 -40.33
N ALA A 494 -21.78 -4.81 -40.66
CA ALA A 494 -20.58 -5.32 -40.03
C ALA A 494 -20.42 -4.89 -38.57
N LEU A 495 -20.78 -3.65 -38.23
CA LEU A 495 -20.67 -3.13 -36.87
C LEU A 495 -21.86 -3.55 -36.00
N SER A 496 -23.08 -3.67 -36.57
CA SER A 496 -24.27 -4.10 -35.82
C SER A 496 -24.34 -5.61 -35.57
N SER A 497 -23.70 -6.43 -36.40
CA SER A 497 -23.59 -7.88 -36.15
C SER A 497 -22.70 -8.23 -34.95
N SER A 498 -21.87 -7.29 -34.47
CA SER A 498 -21.17 -7.40 -33.18
C SER A 498 -22.06 -7.00 -31.98
N VAL A 499 -23.19 -6.33 -32.22
CA VAL A 499 -24.18 -5.90 -31.21
C VAL A 499 -25.33 -6.91 -31.11
N LYS A 500 -25.67 -7.60 -32.20
CA LYS A 500 -26.79 -8.57 -32.25
C LYS A 500 -26.32 -10.00 -32.04
N LYS A 501 -25.96 -10.35 -30.81
CA LYS A 501 -26.09 -11.70 -30.23
C LYS A 501 -26.00 -11.60 -28.70
N GLY A 502 -27.08 -11.11 -28.10
CA GLY A 502 -27.26 -11.06 -26.65
C GLY A 502 -27.73 -9.68 -26.19
N SER A 503 -28.99 -9.61 -25.77
CA SER A 503 -29.63 -8.49 -25.07
C SER A 503 -30.26 -7.42 -25.97
N THR A 504 -31.58 -7.50 -26.10
CA THR A 504 -32.46 -6.33 -26.03
C THR A 504 -32.14 -5.54 -24.76
N CYS A 505 -31.14 -4.67 -24.82
CA CYS A 505 -30.99 -3.57 -23.88
C CYS A 505 -31.47 -2.33 -24.63
N VAL A 506 -32.72 -1.96 -24.38
CA VAL A 506 -33.24 -0.65 -24.73
C VAL A 506 -32.59 0.32 -23.74
N LEU A 507 -31.66 1.14 -24.23
CA LEU A 507 -31.28 2.37 -23.54
C LEU A 507 -32.45 3.35 -23.72
N MET A 508 -33.34 3.42 -22.73
CA MET A 508 -34.16 4.61 -22.49
C MET A 508 -33.44 5.50 -21.48
#